data_AF-T0ZUX0-F1
#
_entry.id   AF-T0ZUX0-F1
#
_cell.length_a   1.000
_cell.length_b   1.000
_cell.length_c   1.000
_cell.angle_alpha   90.00
_cell.angle_beta   90.00
_cell.angle_gamma   90.00
#
_symmetry.space_group_name_H-M   'P 1'
#
loop_
_entity.id
_entity.type
_entity.pdbx_description
1 polymer ?
#
loop_
_entity_poly.entity_id
_entity_poly.type
_entity_poly.pdbx_seq_one_letter_code
_entity_poly.pdbx_strand_id
1 'polypeptide(L)'
;MNGWYYEPKPSVRERRARAAREAQRLAKKRGPSNRALAPVTIAGRTIASSFWGKAWCENIESYRDYEYRLPRGRSYLRNGAVLDLVIDPGRITALVSGTRLYEVDIRIKPLQKTHWQRVKAECAGQIGSLVELLAGKLSEPVMRRVTDREQGLFPKP
;
A
#
# COMPACT_ATOMS: atom_id res chain seq x y z
N MET A 1 1.38 21.58 41.96
CA MET A 1 1.73 20.14 41.91
C MET A 1 1.47 19.63 40.50
N ASN A 2 2.54 19.39 39.73
CA ASN A 2 2.44 18.92 38.35
C ASN A 2 2.38 17.38 38.36
N GLY A 3 1.19 16.82 38.16
CA GLY A 3 1.01 15.38 37.96
C GLY A 3 1.12 15.05 36.47
N TRP A 4 2.26 14.52 36.05
CA TRP A 4 2.40 13.92 34.71
C TRP A 4 1.54 12.65 34.66
N TYR A 5 0.28 12.78 34.27
CA TYR A 5 -0.61 11.63 34.09
C TYR A 5 -0.19 10.88 32.82
N TYR A 6 0.47 9.74 32.98
CA TYR A 6 0.79 8.85 31.86
C TYR A 6 -0.43 8.01 31.53
N GLU A 7 -1.16 8.38 30.47
CA GLU A 7 -2.18 7.48 29.91
C GLU A 7 -1.49 6.31 29.20
N PRO A 8 -1.73 5.06 29.63
CA PRO A 8 -1.17 3.91 28.96
C PRO A 8 -1.69 3.82 27.53
N LYS A 9 -0.79 3.55 26.57
CA LYS A 9 -1.17 3.41 25.17
C LYS A 9 -2.16 2.24 25.03
N PRO A 10 -3.24 2.40 24.25
CA PRO A 10 -4.20 1.32 24.05
C PRO A 10 -3.53 0.11 23.43
N SER A 11 -3.90 -1.08 23.90
CA SER A 11 -3.48 -2.38 23.39
C SER A 11 -3.94 -2.60 21.95
N VAL A 12 -3.33 -3.56 21.26
CA VAL A 12 -3.75 -3.94 19.89
C VAL A 12 -5.20 -4.40 19.86
N ARG A 13 -5.66 -5.13 20.89
CA ARG A 13 -7.04 -5.59 21.02
C ARG A 13 -8.02 -4.43 21.09
N GLU A 14 -7.73 -3.42 21.91
CA GLU A 14 -8.57 -2.22 22.04
C GLU A 14 -8.60 -1.40 20.74
N ARG A 15 -7.46 -1.27 20.06
CA ARG A 15 -7.39 -0.57 18.77
C ARG A 15 -8.22 -1.29 17.70
N ARG A 16 -8.14 -2.62 17.62
CA ARG A 16 -8.97 -3.45 16.73
C ARG A 16 -10.45 -3.31 17.05
N ALA A 17 -10.83 -3.37 18.32
CA ALA A 17 -12.21 -3.19 18.75
C ALA A 17 -12.74 -1.80 18.39
N ARG A 18 -11.94 -0.74 18.59
CA ARG A 18 -12.27 0.62 18.18
C ARG A 18 -12.48 0.71 16.67
N ALA A 19 -11.55 0.19 15.87
CA ALA A 19 -11.62 0.17 14.42
C ALA A 19 -12.89 -0.55 13.91
N ALA A 20 -13.23 -1.69 14.52
CA ALA A 20 -14.44 -2.44 14.19
C ALA A 20 -15.73 -1.66 14.51
N ARG A 21 -15.80 -0.99 15.67
CA ARG A 21 -16.94 -0.13 16.04
C ARG A 21 -17.09 1.04 15.06
N GLU A 22 -15.98 1.69 14.70
CA GLU A 22 -15.98 2.78 13.72
C GLU A 22 -16.47 2.29 12.35
N ALA A 23 -15.97 1.16 11.86
CA ALA A 23 -16.41 0.55 10.61
C ALA A 23 -17.92 0.25 10.61
N GLN A 24 -18.45 -0.34 11.69
CA GLN A 24 -19.88 -0.61 11.82
C GLN A 24 -20.72 0.68 11.83
N ARG A 25 -20.27 1.71 12.56
CA ARG A 25 -20.95 3.01 12.59
C ARG A 25 -20.99 3.65 11.21
N LEU A 26 -19.88 3.60 10.48
CA LEU A 26 -19.76 4.13 9.12
C LEU A 26 -20.63 3.36 8.13
N ALA A 27 -20.63 2.03 8.19
CA ALA A 27 -21.48 1.20 7.34
C ALA A 27 -22.97 1.53 7.52
N LYS A 28 -23.43 1.67 8.78
CA LYS A 28 -24.80 2.10 9.08
C LYS A 28 -25.12 3.50 8.54
N LYS A 29 -24.20 4.46 8.70
CA LYS A 29 -24.38 5.84 8.24
C LYS A 29 -24.39 5.96 6.71
N ARG A 30 -23.57 5.18 6.01
CA ARG A 30 -23.45 5.20 4.55
C ARG A 30 -24.69 4.61 3.85
N GLY A 31 -25.48 3.77 4.54
CA GLY A 31 -26.67 3.12 3.99
C GLY A 31 -26.35 2.01 2.96
N PRO A 32 -27.36 1.23 2.53
CA PRO A 32 -27.16 0.08 1.63
C PRO A 32 -26.88 0.46 0.18
N SER A 33 -27.17 1.70 -0.22
CA SER A 33 -26.95 2.22 -1.58
C SER A 33 -25.52 2.70 -1.84
N ASN A 34 -24.68 2.77 -0.81
CA ASN A 34 -23.32 3.25 -0.91
C ASN A 34 -22.32 2.09 -0.92
N ARG A 35 -21.14 2.32 -1.49
CA ARG A 35 -20.09 1.29 -1.59
C ARG A 35 -19.71 0.78 -0.19
N ALA A 36 -19.70 -0.54 -0.04
CA ALA A 36 -19.21 -1.21 1.16
C ALA A 36 -17.74 -0.84 1.44
N LEU A 37 -17.40 -0.72 2.73
CA LEU A 37 -16.02 -0.54 3.15
C LEU A 37 -15.16 -1.70 2.62
N ALA A 38 -14.00 -1.38 2.07
CA ALA A 38 -13.02 -2.36 1.58
C ALA A 38 -11.79 -2.37 2.50
N PRO A 39 -11.87 -2.98 3.70
CA PRO A 39 -10.71 -3.11 4.57
C PRO A 39 -9.68 -4.04 3.94
N VAL A 40 -8.40 -3.75 4.21
CA VAL A 40 -7.31 -4.59 3.73
C VAL A 40 -7.00 -5.67 4.77
N THR A 41 -7.11 -6.93 4.35
CA THR A 41 -6.72 -8.09 5.16
C THR A 41 -5.40 -8.64 4.64
N ILE A 42 -4.39 -8.73 5.51
CA ILE A 42 -3.12 -9.37 5.17
C ILE A 42 -3.25 -10.87 5.48
N ALA A 43 -3.08 -11.71 4.46
CA ALA A 43 -2.93 -13.14 4.64
C ALA A 43 -1.49 -13.46 5.13
N GLY A 44 -1.35 -13.91 6.37
CA GLY A 44 -0.06 -14.31 6.93
C GLY A 44 0.82 -13.12 7.37
N ARG A 45 2.14 -13.28 7.27
CA ARG A 45 3.13 -12.37 7.88
C ARG A 45 3.59 -11.24 6.95
N THR A 46 3.61 -11.49 5.64
CA THR A 46 4.18 -10.59 4.62
C THR A 46 3.10 -9.70 4.02
N ILE A 47 3.45 -8.44 3.72
CA ILE A 47 2.52 -7.49 3.08
C ILE A 47 2.42 -7.74 1.58
N ALA A 48 3.54 -8.10 0.97
CA ALA A 48 3.62 -8.47 -0.43
C ALA A 48 4.24 -9.87 -0.56
N SER A 49 3.60 -10.72 -1.35
CA SER A 49 4.09 -12.06 -1.69
C SER A 49 4.64 -12.14 -3.12
N SER A 50 4.07 -11.36 -4.03
CA SER A 50 4.53 -11.27 -5.41
C SER A 50 5.91 -10.61 -5.48
N PHE A 51 6.67 -11.00 -6.51
CA PHE A 51 7.95 -10.36 -6.80
C PHE A 51 7.80 -8.83 -6.88
N TRP A 52 6.86 -8.35 -7.69
CA TRP A 52 6.67 -6.91 -7.93
C TRP A 52 6.37 -6.16 -6.65
N GLY A 53 5.50 -6.71 -5.79
CA GLY A 53 5.17 -6.08 -4.52
C GLY A 53 6.36 -6.03 -3.56
N LYS A 54 7.22 -7.07 -3.53
CA LYS A 54 8.44 -7.07 -2.70
C LYS A 54 9.42 -6.01 -3.18
N ALA A 55 9.72 -5.98 -4.47
CA ALA A 55 10.67 -5.02 -5.04
C ALA A 55 10.15 -3.56 -4.90
N TRP A 56 8.83 -3.34 -5.00
CA TRP A 56 8.22 -2.05 -4.72
C TRP A 56 8.37 -1.64 -3.24
N CYS A 57 8.15 -2.57 -2.31
CA CYS A 57 8.38 -2.33 -0.89
C CYS A 57 9.85 -1.97 -0.61
N GLU A 58 10.79 -2.74 -1.15
CA GLU A 58 12.24 -2.50 -1.01
C GLU A 58 12.62 -1.11 -1.54
N ASN A 59 12.14 -0.73 -2.73
CA ASN A 59 12.39 0.60 -3.29
C ASN A 59 11.90 1.72 -2.37
N ILE A 60 10.64 1.65 -1.90
CA ILE A 60 10.07 2.68 -1.03
C ILE A 60 10.77 2.72 0.33
N GLU A 61 11.16 1.57 0.87
CA GLU A 61 11.91 1.45 2.13
C GLU A 61 13.33 2.00 2.02
N SER A 62 13.90 2.08 0.81
CA SER A 62 15.24 2.66 0.58
C SER A 62 15.31 4.16 0.81
N TYR A 63 14.18 4.88 0.82
CA TYR A 63 14.14 6.32 1.04
C TYR A 63 14.02 6.67 2.52
N ARG A 64 14.98 7.46 3.03
CA ARG A 64 15.07 7.87 4.44
C ARG A 64 13.84 8.64 4.92
N ASP A 65 13.17 9.39 4.04
CA ASP A 65 11.98 10.19 4.35
C ASP A 65 10.82 9.37 4.93
N TYR A 66 10.84 8.04 4.70
CA TYR A 66 9.78 7.15 5.11
C TYR A 66 10.15 6.20 6.27
N GLU A 67 11.37 6.30 6.82
CA GLU A 67 11.90 5.41 7.86
C GLU A 67 10.97 5.27 9.08
N TYR A 68 10.31 6.36 9.49
CA TYR A 68 9.35 6.35 10.60
C TYR A 68 7.89 6.16 10.15
N ARG A 69 7.57 6.44 8.87
CA ARG A 69 6.20 6.44 8.36
C ARG A 69 5.76 5.04 7.92
N LEU A 70 6.64 4.28 7.26
CA LEU A 70 6.29 2.94 6.78
C LEU A 70 6.04 1.96 7.93
N PRO A 71 6.90 1.85 8.98
CA PRO A 71 6.64 0.93 10.07
C PRO A 71 5.29 1.19 10.74
N ARG A 72 4.93 2.47 10.95
CA ARG A 72 3.63 2.87 11.49
C ARG A 72 2.48 2.47 10.58
N GLY A 73 2.59 2.73 9.27
CA GLY A 73 1.61 2.29 8.27
C GLY A 73 1.40 0.78 8.27
N ARG A 74 2.49 0.00 8.33
CA ARG A 74 2.43 -1.47 8.45
C ARG A 74 1.71 -1.92 9.71
N SER A 75 1.98 -1.27 10.85
CA SER A 75 1.28 -1.57 12.11
C SER A 75 -0.21 -1.25 12.01
N TYR A 76 -0.60 -0.16 11.34
CA TYR A 76 -2.00 0.20 11.17
C TYR A 76 -2.73 -0.84 10.31
N LEU A 77 -2.12 -1.23 9.19
CA LEU A 77 -2.63 -2.27 8.30
C LEU A 77 -2.81 -3.61 9.05
N ARG A 78 -1.76 -4.11 9.72
CA ARG A 78 -1.80 -5.38 10.48
C ARG A 78 -2.77 -5.39 11.66
N ASN A 79 -3.04 -4.22 12.23
CA ASN A 79 -3.96 -4.07 13.36
C ASN A 79 -5.39 -3.76 12.91
N GLY A 80 -5.72 -3.87 11.62
CA GLY A 80 -7.08 -3.64 11.12
C GLY A 80 -7.54 -2.19 11.24
N ALA A 81 -6.59 -1.25 11.31
CA ALA A 81 -6.91 0.17 11.44
C ALA A 81 -7.25 0.83 10.09
N VAL A 82 -6.94 0.20 8.96
CA VAL A 82 -7.35 0.67 7.63
C VAL A 82 -8.72 0.10 7.31
N LEU A 83 -9.76 0.92 7.46
CA LEU A 83 -11.16 0.52 7.35
C LEU A 83 -11.64 0.46 5.90
N ASP A 84 -11.07 1.30 5.04
CA ASP A 84 -11.40 1.39 3.62
C ASP A 84 -10.12 1.73 2.86
N LEU A 85 -9.86 1.04 1.75
CA LEU A 85 -8.81 1.38 0.80
C LEU A 85 -9.39 1.32 -0.61
N VAL A 86 -9.26 2.43 -1.33
CA VAL A 86 -9.68 2.58 -2.71
C VAL A 86 -8.47 2.96 -3.54
N ILE A 87 -8.24 2.21 -4.61
CA ILE A 87 -7.15 2.46 -5.57
C ILE A 87 -7.81 2.72 -6.92
N ASP A 88 -7.81 3.98 -7.32
CA ASP A 88 -8.27 4.45 -8.62
C ASP A 88 -7.06 4.87 -9.48
N PRO A 89 -7.20 4.97 -10.81
CA PRO A 89 -6.14 5.48 -11.67
C PRO A 89 -5.63 6.86 -11.20
N GLY A 90 -4.39 6.91 -10.72
CA GLY A 90 -3.73 8.13 -10.26
C GLY A 90 -4.20 8.66 -8.88
N ARG A 91 -5.09 7.96 -8.17
CA ARG A 91 -5.57 8.39 -6.85
C ARG A 91 -5.80 7.20 -5.92
N ILE A 92 -5.30 7.30 -4.70
CA ILE A 92 -5.53 6.31 -3.65
C ILE A 92 -6.17 7.04 -2.47
N THR A 93 -7.35 6.58 -2.05
CA THR A 93 -7.99 7.08 -0.84
C THR A 93 -8.10 5.99 0.20
N ALA A 94 -7.90 6.34 1.48
CA ALA A 94 -8.08 5.40 2.57
C ALA A 94 -8.79 6.05 3.76
N LEU A 95 -9.55 5.24 4.49
CA LEU A 95 -10.15 5.63 5.76
C LEU A 95 -9.48 4.86 6.90
N VAL A 96 -8.94 5.59 7.87
CA VAL A 96 -8.01 5.02 8.85
C VAL A 96 -8.42 5.38 10.28
N SER A 97 -8.52 4.37 11.13
CA SER A 97 -8.80 4.46 12.57
C SER A 97 -7.51 4.57 13.38
N GLY A 98 -7.00 5.78 13.55
CA GLY A 98 -5.91 6.08 14.49
C GLY A 98 -6.43 6.42 15.90
N THR A 99 -5.82 7.41 16.53
CA THR A 99 -6.38 8.05 17.74
C THR A 99 -7.78 8.58 17.45
N ARG A 100 -7.95 9.16 16.26
CA ARG A 100 -9.22 9.57 15.65
C ARG A 100 -9.35 8.90 14.28
N LEU A 101 -10.58 8.88 13.75
CA LEU A 101 -10.83 8.52 12.36
C LEU A 101 -10.31 9.65 11.45
N TYR A 102 -9.59 9.31 10.39
CA TYR A 102 -9.11 10.28 9.40
C TYR A 102 -9.04 9.67 8.00
N GLU A 103 -9.12 10.55 7.00
CA GLU A 103 -9.00 10.20 5.59
C GLU A 103 -7.58 10.46 5.08
N VAL A 104 -7.15 9.64 4.14
CA VAL A 104 -5.90 9.77 3.41
C VAL A 104 -6.26 9.90 1.94
N ASP A 105 -5.65 10.86 1.24
CA ASP A 105 -5.76 11.05 -0.21
C ASP A 105 -4.34 11.20 -0.77
N ILE A 106 -3.94 10.24 -1.60
CA ILE A 106 -2.65 10.21 -2.30
C ILE A 106 -2.93 10.35 -3.79
N ARG A 107 -2.29 11.34 -4.42
CA ARG A 107 -2.33 11.51 -5.87
C ARG A 107 -1.02 11.05 -6.47
N ILE A 108 -1.09 10.19 -7.46
CA ILE A 108 0.06 9.62 -8.16
C ILE A 108 0.01 10.13 -9.59
N LYS A 109 1.08 10.80 -10.02
CA LYS A 109 1.23 11.24 -11.40
C LYS A 109 1.32 9.99 -12.30
N PRO A 110 0.45 9.85 -13.32
CA PRO A 110 0.56 8.74 -14.26
C PRO A 110 1.91 8.75 -14.98
N LEU A 111 2.42 7.55 -15.27
CA LEU A 111 3.64 7.39 -16.05
C LEU A 111 3.47 8.01 -17.44
N GLN A 112 4.47 8.76 -17.89
CA GLN A 112 4.44 9.34 -19.23
C GLN A 112 4.39 8.24 -20.29
N LYS A 113 3.56 8.42 -21.32
CA LYS A 113 3.40 7.45 -22.40
C LYS A 113 4.73 7.12 -23.07
N THR A 114 5.59 8.11 -23.30
CA THR A 114 6.93 7.94 -23.89
C THR A 114 7.83 7.04 -23.05
N HIS A 115 7.87 7.26 -21.73
CA HIS A 115 8.61 6.41 -20.80
C HIS A 115 8.09 4.97 -20.84
N TRP A 116 6.77 4.79 -20.80
CA TRP A 116 6.16 3.46 -20.89
C TRP A 116 6.52 2.73 -22.18
N GLN A 117 6.42 3.41 -23.33
CA GLN A 117 6.77 2.81 -24.63
C GLN A 117 8.24 2.39 -24.67
N ARG A 118 9.15 3.20 -24.13
CA ARG A 118 10.57 2.87 -24.04
C ARG A 118 10.81 1.60 -23.21
N VAL A 119 10.24 1.51 -22.00
CA VAL A 119 10.39 0.31 -21.15
C VAL A 119 9.87 -0.93 -21.86
N LYS A 120 8.73 -0.85 -22.56
CA LYS A 120 8.21 -1.97 -23.36
C LYS A 120 9.16 -2.38 -24.49
N ALA A 121 9.72 -1.41 -25.22
CA ALA A 121 10.66 -1.69 -26.29
C ALA A 121 11.94 -2.35 -25.77
N GLU A 122 12.46 -1.90 -24.63
CA GLU A 122 13.63 -2.50 -23.99
C GLU A 122 13.38 -3.92 -23.45
N CYS A 123 12.14 -4.23 -23.08
CA CYS A 123 11.74 -5.58 -22.65
C CYS A 123 11.45 -6.51 -23.84
N ALA A 124 11.25 -5.99 -25.04
CA ALA A 124 10.97 -6.80 -26.22
C ALA A 124 12.19 -7.69 -26.56
N GLY A 125 11.94 -8.98 -26.80
CA GLY A 125 13.00 -9.97 -27.05
C GLY A 125 13.79 -10.41 -25.82
N GLN A 126 13.48 -9.89 -24.63
CA GLN A 126 14.14 -10.26 -23.35
C GLN A 126 13.33 -11.27 -22.52
N ILE A 127 12.14 -11.65 -22.99
CA ILE A 127 11.25 -12.63 -22.34
C ILE A 127 11.78 -14.02 -22.65
N GLY A 128 12.45 -14.65 -21.67
CA GLY A 128 13.04 -15.97 -21.83
C GLY A 128 12.02 -17.12 -21.86
N SER A 129 10.81 -16.92 -21.30
CA SER A 129 9.76 -17.94 -21.26
C SER A 129 8.37 -17.34 -21.19
N LEU A 130 7.50 -17.73 -22.14
CA LEU A 130 6.09 -17.36 -22.12
C LEU A 130 5.33 -18.03 -20.97
N VAL A 131 5.73 -19.25 -20.59
CA VAL A 131 5.11 -20.00 -19.48
C VAL A 131 5.36 -19.29 -18.15
N GLU A 132 6.57 -18.77 -17.94
CA GLU A 132 6.88 -17.96 -16.76
C GLU A 132 6.06 -16.68 -16.73
N LEU A 133 5.91 -16.00 -17.88
CA LEU A 133 5.10 -14.80 -17.99
C LEU A 133 3.62 -15.06 -17.66
N LEU A 134 3.06 -16.17 -18.17
CA LEU A 134 1.69 -16.60 -17.85
C LEU A 134 1.54 -16.97 -16.36
N ALA A 135 2.60 -17.49 -15.74
CA ALA A 135 2.66 -17.73 -14.30
C ALA A 135 2.90 -16.46 -13.46
N GLY A 136 2.94 -15.27 -14.10
CA GLY A 136 3.17 -13.99 -13.42
C GLY A 136 4.62 -13.75 -12.99
N LYS A 137 5.57 -14.47 -13.57
CA LYS A 137 7.02 -14.30 -13.36
C LYS A 137 7.63 -13.53 -14.53
N LEU A 138 8.61 -12.68 -14.23
CA LEU A 138 9.35 -11.94 -15.24
C LEU A 138 10.79 -12.44 -15.26
N SER A 139 11.38 -12.54 -16.45
CA SER A 139 12.79 -12.93 -16.63
C SER A 139 13.72 -11.90 -16.00
N GLU A 140 14.88 -12.32 -15.49
CA GLU A 140 15.87 -11.43 -14.86
C GLU A 140 16.24 -10.19 -15.71
N PRO A 141 16.38 -10.27 -17.06
CA PRO A 141 16.63 -9.09 -17.88
C PRO A 141 15.48 -8.07 -17.84
N VAL A 142 14.22 -8.53 -17.97
CA VAL A 142 13.03 -7.66 -17.88
C VAL A 142 12.96 -7.02 -16.49
N MET A 143 13.27 -7.81 -15.48
CA MET A 143 13.27 -7.38 -14.07
C MET A 143 14.23 -6.23 -13.83
N ARG A 144 15.49 -6.39 -14.25
CA ARG A 144 16.51 -5.33 -14.14
C ARG A 144 16.05 -4.02 -14.79
N ARG A 145 15.33 -4.09 -15.91
CA ARG A 145 14.81 -2.89 -16.61
C ARG A 145 13.67 -2.23 -15.84
N VAL A 146 12.68 -2.99 -15.40
CA VAL A 146 11.50 -2.41 -14.73
C VAL A 146 11.81 -1.88 -13.32
N THR A 147 12.82 -2.44 -12.65
CA THR A 147 13.28 -1.99 -11.33
C THR A 147 14.45 -1.01 -11.38
N ASP A 148 14.89 -0.59 -12.56
CA ASP A 148 15.97 0.40 -12.69
C ASP A 148 15.57 1.70 -11.99
N ARG A 149 16.49 2.24 -11.18
CA ARG A 149 16.21 3.40 -10.31
C ARG A 149 15.97 4.68 -11.11
N GLU A 150 16.63 4.84 -12.25
CA GLU A 150 16.56 6.07 -13.04
C GLU A 150 15.55 5.97 -14.18
N GLN A 151 15.51 4.81 -14.81
CA GLN A 151 14.84 4.56 -16.08
C GLN A 151 13.71 3.54 -15.98
N GLY A 152 13.55 2.87 -14.83
CA GLY A 152 12.52 1.88 -14.59
C GLY A 152 11.17 2.49 -14.26
N LEU A 153 10.35 1.71 -13.57
CA LEU A 153 8.95 2.03 -13.27
C LEU A 153 8.72 2.41 -11.81
N PHE A 154 9.75 2.36 -10.97
CA PHE A 154 9.62 2.68 -9.56
C PHE A 154 9.45 4.17 -9.33
N PRO A 155 8.60 4.55 -8.36
CA PRO A 155 8.34 5.94 -8.05
C PRO A 155 9.56 6.49 -7.30
N LYS A 156 9.85 7.75 -7.58
CA LYS A 156 10.79 8.56 -6.80
C LYS A 156 9.98 9.40 -5.80
N PRO A 157 10.53 9.75 -4.62
CA PRO A 157 9.88 10.63 -3.65
C PRO A 157 9.44 11.96 -4.25
#